data_AF-A0A953N582-F1
#
_entry.id   AF-A0A953N582-F1
#
_cell.length_a   1.000
_cell.length_b   1.000
_cell.length_c   1.000
_cell.angle_alpha   90.00
_cell.angle_beta   90.00
_cell.angle_gamma   90.00
#
_symmetry.space_group_name_H-M   'P 1'
#
loop_
_entity.id
_entity.type
_entity.pdbx_description
1 polymer ?
#
loop_
_entity_poly.entity_id
_entity_poly.type
_entity_poly.pdbx_seq_one_letter_code
_entity_poly.pdbx_strand_id
1 'polypeptide(L)'
;MKKIFFLLLVIVTMGLYAQDDCIPIPNGNFQNWTGNDDPVNWLTTNMGDKYGTPTVEFDMRNVFKTPGKFGNGVRIKNASVLEMIKEEKPEEYAKLPASLKEQLRKSSFSGSLFTCQGDCESATLSENEIFMRQNMFFPLEKAPGALCGYYKANLKEGDKLWILPYLAIENDLSAGGVMPGETASVITKSVSVWTPFRIPLRILPDRTPVKALIQMQMVGSGFPVTPPYGMGAVELAQKYPSTDGSEVFIDELCFCGEADVIDPDDPILATIDLGTDTNGSDPGDDQNDDNDTSEKIYIATNGSDTNSGTSSSPFATMQKALTEAHVKRLRGKSVKIIVKNGTYRQEANFNGTGSAALPPLLIEAETRHQAIFIGSEPITENPNWQSQTPGLYMSNKGTLHPNQKPIFDAANYGNPMDTSVPALVVNGTQLKHQQGGDLRNIPNAYMYSPQLFMVNPGAASLSSAMVEVSVRENAIKITNGGNVTVKGLRLKGFPQASIPQLNEQQMPGLDGVTAVDCKYE
;
A
#
# COMPACT_ATOMS: atom_id res chain seq x y z
N MET A 1 11.96 -47.34 -45.46
CA MET A 1 12.57 -45.99 -45.40
C MET A 1 11.57 -44.85 -45.61
N LYS A 2 10.78 -44.79 -46.70
CA LYS A 2 9.83 -43.67 -46.93
C LYS A 2 8.83 -43.37 -45.78
N LYS A 3 8.31 -44.40 -45.09
CA LYS A 3 7.38 -44.21 -43.95
C LYS A 3 8.04 -43.66 -42.68
N ILE A 4 9.32 -43.95 -42.45
CA ILE A 4 10.08 -43.41 -41.30
C ILE A 4 10.41 -41.94 -41.55
N PHE A 5 10.75 -41.59 -42.79
CA PHE A 5 11.00 -40.19 -43.17
C PHE A 5 9.75 -39.32 -43.04
N PHE A 6 8.57 -39.86 -43.39
CA PHE A 6 7.30 -39.14 -43.24
C PHE A 6 6.91 -38.96 -41.77
N LEU A 7 7.16 -39.97 -40.92
CA LEU A 7 6.91 -39.86 -39.47
C LEU A 7 7.85 -38.83 -38.82
N LEU A 8 9.14 -38.83 -39.19
CA LEU A 8 10.12 -37.83 -38.74
C LEU A 8 9.76 -36.42 -39.23
N LEU A 9 9.31 -36.28 -40.48
CA LEU A 9 8.86 -35.00 -41.02
C LEU A 9 7.63 -34.47 -40.26
N VAL A 10 6.65 -35.34 -39.95
CA VAL A 10 5.44 -34.96 -39.18
C VAL A 10 5.77 -34.62 -37.73
N ILE A 11 6.70 -35.35 -37.09
CA ILE A 11 7.16 -35.04 -35.73
C ILE A 11 7.94 -33.72 -35.70
N VAL A 12 8.76 -33.44 -36.71
CA VAL A 12 9.51 -32.18 -36.82
C VAL A 12 8.58 -31.01 -37.15
N THR A 13 7.58 -31.17 -38.01
CA THR A 13 6.62 -30.08 -38.29
C THR A 13 5.68 -29.82 -37.11
N MET A 14 5.19 -30.86 -36.41
CA MET A 14 4.40 -30.66 -35.19
C MET A 14 5.21 -30.08 -34.02
N GLY A 15 6.50 -30.36 -33.95
CA GLY A 15 7.40 -29.75 -32.96
C GLY A 15 7.68 -28.26 -33.20
N LEU A 16 7.70 -27.84 -34.48
CA LEU A 16 7.95 -26.43 -34.84
C LEU A 16 6.71 -25.55 -34.67
N TYR A 17 5.51 -26.03 -34.96
CA TYR A 17 4.27 -25.24 -34.80
C TYR A 17 3.81 -25.07 -33.35
N ALA A 18 4.39 -25.78 -32.38
CA ALA A 18 4.05 -25.64 -30.97
C ALA A 18 4.92 -24.63 -30.20
N GLN A 19 5.94 -24.04 -30.84
CA GLN A 19 6.86 -23.08 -30.20
C GLN A 19 6.64 -21.62 -30.61
N ASP A 20 5.78 -21.33 -31.60
CA ASP A 20 5.65 -19.99 -32.20
C ASP A 20 4.89 -18.95 -31.35
N ASP A 21 4.33 -19.33 -30.19
CA ASP A 21 3.55 -18.42 -29.35
C ASP A 21 4.31 -17.83 -28.16
N CYS A 22 5.59 -18.16 -28.00
CA CYS A 22 6.39 -17.72 -26.86
C CYS A 22 7.06 -16.37 -27.18
N ILE A 23 6.47 -15.26 -26.72
CA ILE A 23 7.09 -13.92 -26.79
C ILE A 23 8.24 -13.90 -25.76
N PRO A 24 9.49 -13.73 -26.22
CA PRO A 24 10.64 -13.79 -25.34
C PRO A 24 10.62 -12.63 -24.35
N ILE A 25 10.85 -12.94 -23.07
CA ILE A 25 11.16 -11.93 -22.07
C ILE A 25 12.63 -11.54 -22.26
N PRO A 26 13.05 -10.28 -22.07
CA PRO A 26 14.47 -9.93 -22.10
C PRO A 26 15.27 -10.77 -21.11
N ASN A 27 16.36 -11.37 -21.57
CA ASN A 27 17.10 -12.40 -20.82
C ASN A 27 16.18 -13.57 -20.38
N GLY A 28 15.20 -13.92 -21.22
CA GLY A 28 14.07 -14.85 -21.02
C GLY A 28 14.42 -16.32 -20.87
N ASN A 29 15.60 -16.61 -20.34
CA ASN A 29 15.91 -17.80 -19.56
C ASN A 29 17.22 -17.64 -18.80
N PHE A 30 17.47 -16.43 -18.26
CA PHE A 30 18.64 -16.10 -17.48
C PHE A 30 19.97 -16.47 -18.18
N GLN A 31 19.98 -16.55 -19.52
CA GLN A 31 21.11 -17.06 -20.29
C GLN A 31 22.27 -16.07 -20.30
N ASN A 32 21.95 -14.78 -20.30
CA ASN A 32 22.90 -13.68 -20.29
C ASN A 32 23.29 -13.28 -18.85
N TRP A 33 22.94 -14.09 -17.85
CA TRP A 33 23.47 -13.91 -16.50
C TRP A 33 24.97 -14.25 -16.50
N THR A 34 25.81 -13.24 -16.72
CA THR A 34 27.27 -13.37 -16.79
C THR A 34 27.86 -13.23 -15.40
N GLY A 35 28.40 -14.33 -14.85
CA GLY A 35 28.97 -14.34 -13.50
C GLY A 35 27.99 -14.79 -12.43
N ASN A 36 28.36 -14.58 -11.16
CA ASN A 36 27.58 -15.05 -10.02
C ASN A 36 26.44 -14.10 -9.59
N ASP A 37 26.46 -12.82 -9.98
CA ASP A 37 25.86 -11.83 -9.06
C ASP A 37 24.75 -10.96 -9.64
N ASP A 38 24.75 -10.58 -10.92
CA ASP A 38 23.75 -9.61 -11.42
C ASP A 38 22.97 -10.13 -12.63
N PRO A 39 21.71 -10.55 -12.46
CA PRO A 39 20.91 -11.00 -13.58
C PRO A 39 20.61 -9.80 -14.50
N VAL A 40 21.11 -9.84 -15.73
CA VAL A 40 20.87 -8.78 -16.73
C VAL A 40 19.37 -8.60 -16.96
N ASN A 41 18.85 -7.38 -16.83
CA ASN A 41 17.42 -7.03 -16.90
C ASN A 41 16.54 -7.58 -15.79
N TRP A 42 17.14 -7.96 -14.65
CA TRP A 42 16.39 -8.34 -13.46
C TRP A 42 16.98 -7.69 -12.20
N LEU A 43 16.10 -7.43 -11.25
CA LEU A 43 16.38 -6.79 -9.98
C LEU A 43 15.92 -7.71 -8.84
N THR A 44 16.67 -7.70 -7.73
CA THR A 44 16.35 -8.48 -6.53
C THR A 44 16.32 -7.54 -5.32
N THR A 45 15.33 -7.65 -4.42
CA THR A 45 15.19 -6.67 -3.30
C THR A 45 16.03 -7.01 -2.08
N ASN A 46 16.77 -8.12 -2.10
CA ASN A 46 17.72 -8.47 -1.04
C ASN A 46 19.14 -8.14 -1.50
N MET A 47 19.35 -6.87 -1.87
CA MET A 47 20.67 -6.34 -2.18
C MET A 47 21.49 -6.24 -0.89
N GLY A 48 22.25 -7.29 -0.59
CA GLY A 48 23.61 -7.07 -0.10
C GLY A 48 24.45 -6.77 -1.33
N ASP A 49 24.65 -5.49 -1.65
CA ASP A 49 25.59 -5.09 -2.68
C ASP A 49 27.01 -4.92 -2.09
N LYS A 50 27.99 -4.80 -2.98
CA LYS A 50 29.39 -4.53 -2.67
C LYS A 50 29.62 -3.13 -2.06
N TYR A 51 28.61 -2.25 -2.04
CA TYR A 51 28.69 -0.87 -1.54
C TYR A 51 27.58 -0.47 -0.54
N GLY A 52 26.86 -1.45 0.01
CA GLY A 52 25.84 -1.25 1.02
C GLY A 52 26.45 -0.60 2.25
N THR A 53 25.78 0.41 2.79
CA THR A 53 26.21 1.09 4.00
C THR A 53 26.47 0.08 5.14
N PRO A 54 27.49 0.31 5.97
CA PRO A 54 28.25 -0.75 6.63
C PRO A 54 27.46 -1.30 7.82
N THR A 55 27.18 -2.60 7.87
CA THR A 55 27.12 -3.32 9.16
C THR A 55 27.16 -4.85 9.05
N VAL A 56 26.97 -5.46 7.88
CA VAL A 56 27.05 -6.91 7.72
C VAL A 56 27.98 -7.27 6.57
N GLU A 57 29.13 -7.87 6.88
CA GLU A 57 30.12 -8.41 5.92
C GLU A 57 29.60 -9.63 5.14
N PHE A 58 28.28 -9.88 5.13
CA PHE A 58 27.68 -11.14 4.71
C PHE A 58 26.84 -10.96 3.45
N ASP A 59 26.95 -11.95 2.57
CA ASP A 59 26.17 -12.06 1.36
C ASP A 59 24.76 -12.58 1.65
N MET A 60 23.78 -11.67 1.76
CA MET A 60 22.38 -11.97 2.06
C MET A 60 21.53 -12.27 0.82
N ARG A 61 22.14 -12.71 -0.28
CA ARG A 61 21.42 -12.96 -1.52
C ARG A 61 20.35 -14.03 -1.38
N ASN A 62 19.23 -13.77 -2.06
CA ASN A 62 18.06 -14.64 -2.10
C ASN A 62 17.72 -15.13 -3.50
N VAL A 63 18.53 -14.78 -4.48
CA VAL A 63 18.32 -15.14 -5.88
C VAL A 63 19.64 -15.64 -6.45
N PHE A 64 19.61 -16.81 -7.08
CA PHE A 64 20.80 -17.51 -7.54
C PHE A 64 20.61 -18.05 -8.95
N LYS A 65 21.68 -18.00 -9.76
CA LYS A 65 21.72 -18.73 -11.02
C LYS A 65 21.76 -20.23 -10.73
N THR A 66 20.95 -21.00 -11.44
CA THR A 66 20.84 -22.46 -11.25
C THR A 66 20.76 -23.16 -12.60
N PRO A 67 21.13 -24.45 -12.72
CA PRO A 67 20.80 -25.23 -13.90
C PRO A 67 19.29 -25.26 -14.15
N GLY A 68 18.89 -24.85 -15.35
CA GLY A 68 17.52 -24.96 -15.83
C GLY A 68 17.19 -26.36 -16.36
N LYS A 69 15.93 -26.57 -16.73
CA LYS A 69 15.47 -27.64 -17.62
C LYS A 69 16.17 -27.53 -18.98
N PHE A 70 16.36 -26.31 -19.50
CA PHE A 70 17.14 -26.03 -20.70
C PHE A 70 18.06 -24.82 -20.51
N GLY A 71 19.32 -25.08 -20.14
CA GLY A 71 20.32 -24.04 -19.94
C GLY A 71 20.33 -23.52 -18.50
N ASN A 72 20.02 -22.23 -18.32
CA ASN A 72 20.06 -21.56 -17.02
C ASN A 72 18.65 -21.25 -16.54
N GLY A 73 18.41 -21.37 -15.25
CA GLY A 73 17.21 -20.92 -14.56
C GLY A 73 17.57 -19.99 -13.40
N VAL A 74 16.56 -19.62 -12.63
CA VAL A 74 16.73 -18.88 -11.38
C VAL A 74 16.24 -19.70 -10.20
N ARG A 75 16.93 -19.60 -9.06
CA ARG A 75 16.51 -20.11 -7.75
C ARG A 75 16.28 -18.92 -6.83
N ILE A 76 15.05 -18.77 -6.37
CA ILE A 76 14.67 -17.82 -5.32
C ILE A 76 14.63 -18.61 -4.01
N LYS A 77 15.33 -18.15 -2.97
CA LYS A 77 15.40 -18.79 -1.64
C LYS A 77 15.20 -17.73 -0.56
N ASN A 78 14.54 -18.08 0.54
CA ASN A 78 14.47 -17.20 1.70
C ASN A 78 15.78 -17.31 2.48
N ALA A 79 16.45 -16.18 2.70
CA ALA A 79 17.63 -16.15 3.54
C ALA A 79 17.21 -16.26 4.99
N SER A 80 17.75 -17.29 5.64
CA SER A 80 17.77 -17.37 7.10
C SER A 80 18.82 -16.41 7.63
N VAL A 81 18.39 -15.44 8.45
CA VAL A 81 19.35 -14.74 9.31
C VAL A 81 20.03 -15.75 10.24
N LEU A 82 19.31 -16.78 10.67
CA LEU A 82 19.84 -17.79 11.57
C LEU A 82 20.91 -18.68 10.92
N GLU A 83 20.64 -19.29 9.76
CA GLU A 83 21.63 -20.13 9.07
C GLU A 83 22.83 -19.31 8.60
N MET A 84 22.63 -18.04 8.23
CA MET A 84 23.74 -17.13 7.95
C MET A 84 24.63 -16.95 9.18
N ILE A 85 24.07 -16.59 10.35
CA ILE A 85 24.87 -16.45 11.59
C ILE A 85 25.56 -17.77 11.95
N LYS A 86 24.93 -18.92 11.68
CA LYS A 86 25.50 -20.24 11.94
C LYS A 86 26.68 -20.57 11.02
N GLU A 87 26.58 -20.25 9.73
CA GLU A 87 27.63 -20.50 8.74
C GLU A 87 28.81 -19.55 8.94
N GLU A 88 28.53 -18.27 9.11
CA GLU A 88 29.55 -17.21 9.13
C GLU A 88 30.11 -16.94 10.53
N LYS A 89 29.30 -17.16 11.58
CA LYS A 89 29.67 -16.89 12.97
C LYS A 89 29.26 -18.02 13.92
N PRO A 90 29.79 -19.25 13.72
CA PRO A 90 29.36 -20.44 14.45
C PRO A 90 29.49 -20.30 15.98
N GLU A 91 30.47 -19.53 16.47
CA GLU A 91 30.65 -19.26 17.90
C GLU A 91 29.57 -18.33 18.48
N GLU A 92 29.16 -17.29 17.75
CA GLU A 92 28.06 -16.41 18.15
C GLU A 92 26.74 -17.19 18.10
N TYR A 93 26.52 -17.97 17.03
CA TYR A 93 25.37 -18.87 16.92
C TYR A 93 25.27 -19.85 18.09
N ALA A 94 26.39 -20.44 18.52
CA ALA A 94 26.41 -21.36 19.66
C ALA A 94 25.94 -20.68 20.97
N LYS A 95 26.23 -19.38 21.14
CA LYS A 95 25.84 -18.57 22.31
C LYS A 95 24.39 -18.09 22.28
N LEU A 96 23.73 -18.08 21.12
CA LEU A 96 22.35 -17.60 21.01
C LEU A 96 21.38 -18.48 21.83
N PRO A 97 20.52 -17.90 22.69
CA PRO A 97 19.46 -18.62 23.38
C PRO A 97 18.49 -19.30 22.41
N ALA A 98 17.91 -20.44 22.79
CA ALA A 98 16.97 -21.18 21.94
C ALA A 98 15.77 -20.34 21.50
N SER A 99 15.26 -19.46 22.37
CA SER A 99 14.16 -18.54 22.06
C SER A 99 14.53 -17.51 20.99
N LEU A 100 15.75 -16.98 21.02
CA LEU A 100 16.24 -16.03 20.01
C LEU A 100 16.52 -16.73 18.68
N LYS A 101 17.05 -17.96 18.69
CA LYS A 101 17.17 -18.79 17.48
C LYS A 101 15.81 -18.99 16.82
N GLU A 102 14.79 -19.26 17.63
CA GLU A 102 13.42 -19.43 17.14
C GLU A 102 12.81 -18.14 16.58
N GLN A 103 13.08 -16.98 17.21
CA GLN A 103 12.70 -15.69 16.63
C GLN A 103 13.42 -15.42 15.30
N LEU A 104 14.73 -15.64 15.24
CA LEU A 104 15.53 -15.40 14.03
C LEU A 104 15.14 -16.33 12.87
N ARG A 105 14.65 -17.55 13.14
CA ARG A 105 14.06 -18.42 12.09
C ARG A 105 12.81 -17.83 11.46
N LYS A 106 12.03 -17.06 12.24
CA LYS A 106 10.82 -16.40 11.77
C LYS A 106 11.13 -15.09 11.05
N SER A 107 12.32 -14.53 11.25
CA SER A 107 12.83 -13.35 10.56
C SER A 107 13.54 -13.69 9.25
N SER A 108 12.90 -14.47 8.38
CA SER A 108 13.46 -14.76 7.05
C SER A 108 13.24 -13.58 6.10
N PHE A 109 14.22 -13.29 5.26
CA PHE A 109 14.05 -12.29 4.20
C PHE A 109 13.37 -12.96 3.01
N SER A 110 12.20 -12.44 2.65
CA SER A 110 11.44 -12.98 1.53
C SER A 110 12.17 -12.73 0.22
N GLY A 111 12.48 -13.80 -0.51
CA GLY A 111 13.11 -13.68 -1.82
C GLY A 111 12.18 -13.00 -2.83
N SER A 112 12.73 -12.07 -3.61
CA SER A 112 11.98 -11.36 -4.65
C SER A 112 12.79 -11.21 -5.94
N LEU A 113 12.09 -11.10 -7.05
CA LEU A 113 12.67 -10.90 -8.37
C LEU A 113 11.75 -10.02 -9.23
N PHE A 114 12.31 -9.01 -9.90
CA PHE A 114 11.57 -8.08 -10.76
C PHE A 114 12.28 -7.92 -12.09
N THR A 115 11.53 -7.74 -13.18
CA THR A 115 12.13 -7.30 -14.44
C THR A 115 12.55 -5.83 -14.36
N CYS A 116 13.59 -5.47 -15.10
CA CYS A 116 14.03 -4.10 -15.26
C CYS A 116 14.78 -3.91 -16.58
N GLN A 117 14.96 -2.67 -17.01
CA GLN A 117 15.76 -2.28 -18.15
C GLN A 117 16.75 -1.19 -17.75
N GLY A 118 17.96 -1.26 -18.31
CA GLY A 118 19.02 -0.30 -18.02
C GLY A 118 19.72 -0.57 -16.69
N ASP A 119 20.00 0.49 -15.95
CA ASP A 119 20.67 0.42 -14.65
C ASP A 119 19.65 0.12 -13.54
N CYS A 120 19.40 -1.16 -13.33
CA CYS A 120 18.44 -1.66 -12.35
C CYS A 120 18.79 -1.29 -10.90
N GLU A 121 20.08 -1.13 -10.60
CA GLU A 121 20.59 -0.84 -9.25
C GLU A 121 20.23 0.59 -8.84
N SER A 122 20.46 1.57 -9.73
CA SER A 122 20.06 2.96 -9.48
C SER A 122 18.55 3.14 -9.44
N ALA A 123 17.78 2.30 -10.13
CA ALA A 123 16.31 2.32 -10.06
C ALA A 123 15.81 2.05 -8.64
N THR A 124 16.35 1.04 -7.95
CA THR A 124 15.95 0.73 -6.56
C THR A 124 16.36 1.75 -5.51
N LEU A 125 17.51 2.40 -5.70
CA LEU A 125 18.00 3.39 -4.75
C LEU A 125 17.33 4.76 -4.94
N SER A 126 16.64 4.96 -6.06
CA SER A 126 15.92 6.20 -6.30
C SER A 126 14.63 6.23 -5.47
N GLU A 127 14.45 7.25 -4.64
CA GLU A 127 13.16 7.59 -4.02
C GLU A 127 12.15 8.14 -5.06
N ASN A 128 12.49 8.06 -6.36
CA ASN A 128 11.72 8.63 -7.44
C ASN A 128 10.86 7.55 -8.11
N GLU A 129 9.59 7.52 -7.74
CA GLU A 129 8.62 6.55 -8.27
C GLU A 129 8.52 6.59 -9.82
N ILE A 130 8.66 7.77 -10.43
CA ILE A 130 8.65 7.92 -11.89
C ILE A 130 9.85 7.19 -12.50
N PHE A 131 11.02 7.32 -11.88
CA PHE A 131 12.24 6.65 -12.36
C PHE A 131 12.14 5.12 -12.20
N MET A 132 11.56 4.63 -11.10
CA MET A 132 11.29 3.20 -10.95
C MET A 132 10.31 2.70 -12.01
N ARG A 133 9.19 3.40 -12.22
CA ARG A 133 8.20 3.00 -13.23
C ARG A 133 8.76 3.01 -14.64
N GLN A 134 9.65 3.94 -14.99
CA GLN A 134 10.25 3.96 -16.33
C GLN A 134 11.21 2.77 -16.58
N ASN A 135 11.91 2.30 -15.55
CA ASN A 135 12.98 1.30 -15.71
C ASN A 135 12.55 -0.12 -15.33
N MET A 136 11.38 -0.36 -14.74
CA MET A 136 10.92 -1.70 -14.36
C MET A 136 10.25 -2.48 -15.51
N PHE A 137 9.89 -1.79 -16.59
CA PHE A 137 9.16 -2.38 -17.70
C PHE A 137 10.08 -2.75 -18.86
N PHE A 138 9.69 -3.77 -19.61
CA PHE A 138 10.28 -4.09 -20.89
C PHE A 138 9.23 -4.04 -22.01
N PRO A 139 9.62 -3.71 -23.25
CA PRO A 139 8.69 -3.58 -24.35
C PRO A 139 8.11 -4.93 -24.75
N LEU A 140 6.86 -4.89 -25.19
CA LEU A 140 6.14 -6.01 -25.78
C LEU A 140 5.95 -5.77 -27.27
N GLU A 141 6.20 -6.80 -28.09
CA GLU A 141 5.91 -6.76 -29.52
C GLU A 141 4.42 -6.97 -29.81
N LYS A 142 3.75 -7.78 -28.99
CA LYS A 142 2.32 -8.07 -29.09
C LYS A 142 1.72 -8.32 -27.71
N ALA A 143 0.41 -8.15 -27.63
CA ALA A 143 -0.43 -8.43 -26.47
C ALA A 143 -0.40 -9.92 -26.06
N PRO A 144 0.09 -10.28 -24.86
CA PRO A 144 0.16 -11.66 -24.41
C PRO A 144 -1.11 -12.15 -23.70
N GLY A 145 -1.48 -13.41 -23.90
CA GLY A 145 -2.61 -14.04 -23.19
C GLY A 145 -2.27 -14.74 -21.89
N ALA A 146 -1.02 -15.05 -21.64
CA ALA A 146 -0.57 -15.67 -20.39
C ALA A 146 0.93 -15.46 -20.16
N LEU A 147 1.37 -15.58 -18.91
CA LEU A 147 2.76 -15.85 -18.54
C LEU A 147 2.92 -17.37 -18.35
N CYS A 148 3.85 -17.98 -19.08
CA CYS A 148 4.18 -19.40 -19.01
C CYS A 148 5.59 -19.62 -18.45
N GLY A 149 5.80 -20.81 -17.90
CA GLY A 149 7.14 -21.30 -17.55
C GLY A 149 7.08 -22.65 -16.88
N TYR A 150 8.20 -23.04 -16.27
CA TYR A 150 8.33 -24.23 -15.45
C TYR A 150 8.84 -23.86 -14.07
N TYR A 151 8.43 -24.63 -13.07
CA TYR A 151 8.91 -24.47 -11.72
C TYR A 151 9.28 -25.79 -11.04
N LYS A 152 10.18 -25.70 -10.07
CA LYS A 152 10.33 -26.65 -8.95
C LYS A 152 10.18 -25.86 -7.68
N ALA A 153 9.57 -26.45 -6.66
CA ALA A 153 9.36 -25.73 -5.42
C ALA A 153 9.51 -26.66 -4.21
N ASN A 154 10.11 -26.12 -3.16
CA ASN A 154 10.22 -26.73 -1.85
C ASN A 154 9.74 -25.70 -0.83
N LEU A 155 8.43 -25.47 -0.81
CA LEU A 155 7.75 -24.52 0.06
C LEU A 155 7.56 -25.14 1.44
N LYS A 156 7.91 -24.39 2.48
CA LYS A 156 7.82 -24.78 3.90
C LYS A 156 6.57 -24.19 4.54
N GLU A 157 6.00 -24.90 5.51
CA GLU A 157 4.92 -24.41 6.37
C GLU A 157 3.70 -23.78 5.64
N GLY A 158 3.46 -24.16 4.39
CA GLY A 158 2.37 -23.61 3.57
C GLY A 158 2.70 -22.30 2.85
N ASP A 159 3.97 -21.91 2.82
CA ASP A 159 4.50 -20.83 2.00
C ASP A 159 4.10 -20.97 0.53
N LYS A 160 4.18 -19.86 -0.19
CA LYS A 160 3.72 -19.74 -1.57
C LYS A 160 4.71 -18.90 -2.36
N LEU A 161 4.75 -19.09 -3.67
CA LEU A 161 5.35 -18.12 -4.59
C LEU A 161 4.22 -17.37 -5.29
N TRP A 162 4.20 -16.06 -5.12
CA TRP A 162 3.33 -15.17 -5.86
C TRP A 162 4.08 -14.60 -7.07
N ILE A 163 3.43 -14.62 -8.23
CA ILE A 163 3.96 -14.14 -9.52
C ILE A 163 2.94 -13.13 -10.08
N LEU A 164 3.34 -11.87 -10.18
CA LEU A 164 2.55 -10.78 -10.72
C LEU A 164 3.11 -10.30 -12.06
N PRO A 165 2.58 -10.81 -13.18
CA PRO A 165 2.70 -10.15 -14.47
C PRO A 165 1.76 -8.95 -14.55
N TYR A 166 2.30 -7.80 -14.93
CA TYR A 166 1.57 -6.54 -15.10
C TYR A 166 1.82 -6.00 -16.51
N LEU A 167 0.74 -5.63 -17.21
CA LEU A 167 0.80 -5.09 -18.56
C LEU A 167 0.48 -3.60 -18.52
N ALA A 168 1.19 -2.78 -19.30
CA ALA A 168 0.95 -1.35 -19.37
C ALA A 168 0.98 -0.80 -20.80
N ILE A 169 0.27 0.31 -20.99
CA ILE A 169 0.37 1.14 -22.20
C ILE A 169 1.55 2.13 -22.07
N GLU A 170 1.82 2.94 -23.10
CA GLU A 170 3.01 3.80 -23.19
C GLU A 170 3.21 4.72 -21.97
N ASN A 171 2.12 5.25 -21.40
CA ASN A 171 2.14 6.17 -20.26
C ASN A 171 2.10 5.48 -18.88
N ASP A 172 2.47 4.20 -18.80
CA ASP A 172 2.51 3.40 -17.56
C ASP A 172 1.15 3.08 -16.91
N LEU A 173 0.04 3.48 -17.54
CA LEU A 173 -1.28 3.05 -17.09
C LEU A 173 -1.47 1.55 -17.36
N SER A 174 -2.19 0.88 -16.46
CA SER A 174 -2.49 -0.54 -16.60
C SER A 174 -3.21 -0.81 -17.91
N ALA A 175 -2.71 -1.77 -18.67
CA ALA A 175 -3.34 -2.32 -19.87
C ALA A 175 -3.97 -3.69 -19.62
N GLY A 176 -3.68 -4.29 -18.45
CA GLY A 176 -4.10 -5.64 -18.12
C GLY A 176 -3.17 -6.34 -17.16
N GLY A 177 -3.44 -7.62 -16.93
CA GLY A 177 -2.67 -8.46 -16.02
C GLY A 177 -3.48 -9.64 -15.52
N VAL A 178 -3.16 -10.09 -14.31
CA VAL A 178 -3.91 -11.15 -13.62
C VAL A 178 -5.20 -10.57 -13.04
N MET A 179 -6.34 -11.20 -13.35
CA MET A 179 -7.65 -10.72 -12.87
C MET A 179 -7.86 -10.95 -11.38
N PRO A 180 -8.61 -10.07 -10.70
CA PRO A 180 -9.03 -10.31 -9.34
C PRO A 180 -9.76 -11.65 -9.19
N GLY A 181 -9.38 -12.42 -8.18
CA GLY A 181 -9.92 -13.76 -7.94
C GLY A 181 -9.12 -14.90 -8.58
N GLU A 182 -8.28 -14.63 -9.59
CA GLU A 182 -7.44 -15.67 -10.21
C GLU A 182 -6.36 -16.15 -9.25
N THR A 183 -6.29 -17.47 -9.06
CA THR A 183 -5.30 -18.10 -8.18
C THR A 183 -4.07 -18.60 -8.92
N ALA A 184 -4.08 -18.56 -10.27
CA ALA A 184 -3.01 -19.11 -11.10
C ALA A 184 -1.66 -18.41 -10.86
N SER A 185 -1.69 -17.14 -10.42
CA SER A 185 -0.54 -16.35 -10.01
C SER A 185 0.10 -16.78 -8.68
N VAL A 186 -0.49 -17.74 -7.96
CA VAL A 186 0.00 -18.20 -6.66
C VAL A 186 0.32 -19.69 -6.72
N ILE A 187 1.62 -19.99 -6.76
CA ILE A 187 2.13 -21.36 -6.67
C ILE A 187 2.13 -21.79 -5.21
N THR A 188 1.33 -22.83 -4.91
CA THR A 188 1.12 -23.34 -3.54
C THR A 188 1.69 -24.74 -3.32
N LYS A 189 2.16 -25.40 -4.39
CA LYS A 189 2.56 -26.82 -4.34
C LYS A 189 4.07 -26.97 -4.41
N SER A 190 4.62 -27.72 -3.46
CA SER A 190 6.00 -28.21 -3.56
C SER A 190 6.08 -29.35 -4.58
N VAL A 191 6.99 -29.22 -5.54
CA VAL A 191 7.23 -30.19 -6.61
C VAL A 191 8.73 -30.34 -6.85
N SER A 192 9.21 -31.57 -6.92
CA SER A 192 10.64 -31.89 -7.11
C SER A 192 11.03 -32.03 -8.60
N VAL A 193 10.04 -32.12 -9.49
CA VAL A 193 10.22 -32.20 -10.94
C VAL A 193 9.74 -30.90 -11.59
N TRP A 194 10.35 -30.54 -12.72
CA TRP A 194 9.95 -29.36 -13.48
C TRP A 194 8.49 -29.47 -13.90
N THR A 195 7.65 -28.61 -13.33
CA THR A 195 6.20 -28.61 -13.51
C THR A 195 5.82 -27.37 -14.30
N PRO A 196 5.09 -27.49 -15.43
CA PRO A 196 4.65 -26.32 -16.17
C PRO A 196 3.64 -25.51 -15.35
N PHE A 197 3.67 -24.20 -15.54
CA PHE A 197 2.63 -23.29 -15.05
C PHE A 197 2.19 -22.33 -16.16
N ARG A 198 0.96 -21.82 -16.03
CA ARG A 198 0.36 -20.85 -16.95
C ARG A 198 -0.49 -19.89 -16.12
N ILE A 199 -0.16 -18.60 -16.17
CA ILE A 199 -0.89 -17.52 -15.50
C ILE A 199 -1.66 -16.76 -16.57
N PRO A 200 -2.99 -16.88 -16.65
CA PRO A 200 -3.79 -16.14 -17.61
C PRO A 200 -3.64 -14.63 -17.41
N LEU A 201 -3.56 -13.91 -18.53
CA LEU A 201 -3.56 -12.44 -18.58
C LEU A 201 -4.80 -12.00 -19.32
N ARG A 202 -5.43 -10.96 -18.81
CA ARG A 202 -6.56 -10.31 -19.48
C ARG A 202 -6.22 -8.87 -19.79
N ILE A 203 -6.68 -8.41 -20.96
CA ILE A 203 -6.45 -7.06 -21.43
C ILE A 203 -7.69 -6.21 -21.18
N LEU A 204 -7.47 -5.00 -20.69
CA LEU A 204 -8.52 -4.01 -20.51
C LEU A 204 -9.02 -3.52 -21.88
N PRO A 205 -10.34 -3.30 -22.05
CA PRO A 205 -10.88 -2.70 -23.27
C PRO A 205 -10.12 -1.43 -23.66
N ASP A 206 -9.90 -1.26 -24.97
CA ASP A 206 -9.27 -0.07 -25.56
C ASP A 206 -7.84 0.25 -25.07
N ARG A 207 -7.17 -0.70 -24.40
CA ARG A 207 -5.79 -0.55 -23.93
C ARG A 207 -4.87 -1.60 -24.54
N THR A 208 -4.13 -1.23 -25.58
CA THR A 208 -3.13 -2.12 -26.17
C THR A 208 -1.85 -2.09 -25.34
N PRO A 209 -1.45 -3.19 -24.68
CA PRO A 209 -0.21 -3.23 -23.90
C PRO A 209 0.99 -3.14 -24.84
N VAL A 210 1.92 -2.25 -24.49
CA VAL A 210 3.19 -2.04 -25.22
C VAL A 210 4.39 -2.40 -24.35
N LYS A 211 4.18 -2.63 -23.06
CA LYS A 211 5.23 -3.02 -22.12
C LYS A 211 4.69 -3.89 -20.99
N ALA A 212 5.59 -4.64 -20.36
CA ALA A 212 5.29 -5.54 -19.26
C ALA A 212 6.29 -5.43 -18.12
N LEU A 213 5.82 -5.78 -16.93
CA LEU A 213 6.59 -6.00 -15.71
C LEU A 213 6.26 -7.40 -15.20
N ILE A 214 7.26 -8.14 -14.72
CA ILE A 214 7.05 -9.38 -13.98
C ILE A 214 7.68 -9.22 -12.61
N GLN A 215 6.89 -9.47 -11.59
CA GLN A 215 7.32 -9.53 -10.20
C GLN A 215 7.10 -10.93 -9.64
N MET A 216 8.05 -11.43 -8.86
CA MET A 216 7.94 -12.68 -8.12
C MET A 216 8.33 -12.46 -6.66
N GLN A 217 7.56 -13.02 -5.74
CA GLN A 217 7.77 -12.87 -4.31
C GLN A 217 7.43 -14.16 -3.57
N MET A 218 8.33 -14.64 -2.70
CA MET A 218 7.98 -15.69 -1.75
C MET A 218 7.23 -15.09 -0.56
N VAL A 219 6.12 -15.72 -0.18
CA VAL A 219 5.19 -15.21 0.82
C VAL A 219 4.74 -16.34 1.74
N GLY A 220 4.45 -16.00 3.00
CA GLY A 220 4.07 -16.94 4.04
C GLY A 220 2.69 -17.57 3.83
N SER A 221 2.40 -18.61 4.62
CA SER A 221 1.14 -19.35 4.55
C SER A 221 -0.13 -18.52 4.77
N GLY A 222 -0.01 -17.42 5.52
CA GLY A 222 -1.08 -16.44 5.73
C GLY A 222 -1.45 -15.62 4.49
N PHE A 223 -0.60 -15.60 3.46
CA PHE A 223 -0.90 -14.89 2.21
C PHE A 223 -2.12 -15.52 1.53
N PRO A 224 -3.14 -14.76 1.13
CA PRO A 224 -4.34 -15.32 0.51
C PRO A 224 -4.02 -15.96 -0.85
N VAL A 225 -4.77 -16.97 -1.27
CA VAL A 225 -4.61 -17.57 -2.62
C VAL A 225 -5.04 -16.62 -3.73
N THR A 226 -5.89 -15.66 -3.42
CA THR A 226 -6.19 -14.51 -4.27
C THR A 226 -5.34 -13.35 -3.75
N PRO A 227 -4.34 -12.87 -4.50
CA PRO A 227 -3.46 -11.81 -4.03
C PRO A 227 -4.27 -10.53 -3.75
N PRO A 228 -3.98 -9.83 -2.66
CA PRO A 228 -4.68 -8.59 -2.36
C PRO A 228 -4.13 -7.48 -3.25
N TYR A 229 -5.02 -6.79 -3.97
CA TYR A 229 -4.65 -5.67 -4.84
C TYR A 229 -4.26 -4.45 -4.01
N GLY A 230 -3.30 -3.67 -4.51
CA GLY A 230 -2.90 -2.39 -3.91
C GLY A 230 -1.85 -2.45 -2.80
N MET A 231 -1.33 -3.64 -2.44
CA MET A 231 -0.18 -3.73 -1.53
C MET A 231 1.14 -3.83 -2.30
N GLY A 232 2.13 -3.06 -1.86
CA GLY A 232 3.49 -3.12 -2.40
C GLY A 232 4.22 -4.41 -2.01
N ALA A 233 5.27 -4.76 -2.76
CA ALA A 233 6.09 -5.95 -2.51
C ALA A 233 6.63 -6.05 -1.08
N VAL A 234 7.14 -4.92 -0.57
CA VAL A 234 7.73 -4.80 0.77
C VAL A 234 6.65 -4.97 1.84
N GLU A 235 5.49 -4.34 1.65
CA GLU A 235 4.36 -4.49 2.56
C GLU A 235 3.88 -5.96 2.61
N LEU A 236 3.83 -6.63 1.46
CA LEU A 236 3.49 -8.05 1.40
C LEU A 236 4.50 -8.93 2.12
N ALA A 237 5.80 -8.67 1.94
CA ALA A 237 6.86 -9.41 2.62
C ALA A 237 6.83 -9.22 4.14
N GLN A 238 6.48 -8.02 4.62
CA GLN A 238 6.34 -7.74 6.06
C GLN A 238 5.06 -8.33 6.65
N LYS A 239 3.95 -8.25 5.92
CA LYS A 239 2.63 -8.72 6.38
C LYS A 239 2.49 -10.23 6.36
N TYR A 240 3.12 -10.88 5.38
CA TYR A 240 3.08 -12.32 5.18
C TYR A 240 4.50 -12.88 5.09
N PRO A 241 5.27 -12.84 6.19
CA PRO A 241 6.64 -13.32 6.19
C PRO A 241 6.64 -14.80 5.84
N SER A 242 7.49 -15.16 4.89
CA SER A 242 7.70 -16.54 4.50
C SER A 242 8.67 -17.25 5.44
N THR A 243 8.69 -18.56 5.36
CA THR A 243 9.44 -19.44 6.24
C THR A 243 10.85 -19.67 5.69
N ASP A 244 11.80 -19.77 6.61
CA ASP A 244 13.17 -20.14 6.28
C ASP A 244 13.24 -21.47 5.51
N GLY A 245 14.14 -21.53 4.52
CA GLY A 245 14.42 -22.72 3.72
C GLY A 245 13.41 -22.99 2.62
N SER A 246 12.37 -22.15 2.48
CA SER A 246 11.55 -22.14 1.28
C SER A 246 12.37 -21.69 0.08
N GLU A 247 12.18 -22.41 -1.02
CA GLU A 247 12.86 -22.12 -2.28
C GLU A 247 12.01 -22.50 -3.48
N VAL A 248 12.14 -21.72 -4.54
CA VAL A 248 11.51 -21.98 -5.83
C VAL A 248 12.52 -21.78 -6.94
N PHE A 249 12.52 -22.71 -7.88
CA PHE A 249 13.30 -22.66 -9.10
C PHE A 249 12.35 -22.34 -10.24
N ILE A 250 12.71 -21.38 -11.09
CA ILE A 250 11.92 -20.93 -12.23
C ILE A 250 12.77 -21.02 -13.49
N ASP A 251 12.15 -21.49 -14.58
CA ASP A 251 12.78 -21.68 -15.88
C ASP A 251 11.77 -21.56 -17.02
N GLU A 252 12.30 -21.37 -18.23
CA GLU A 252 11.63 -21.11 -19.51
C GLU A 252 10.50 -20.08 -19.42
N LEU A 253 10.76 -18.95 -18.76
CA LEU A 253 9.78 -17.87 -18.67
C LEU A 253 9.54 -17.24 -20.04
N CYS A 254 8.28 -17.21 -20.46
CA CYS A 254 7.86 -16.39 -21.59
C CYS A 254 6.39 -16.03 -21.54
N PHE A 255 6.01 -15.02 -22.30
CA PHE A 255 4.60 -14.75 -22.53
C PHE A 255 4.08 -15.65 -23.66
N CYS A 256 2.87 -16.16 -23.51
CA CYS A 256 2.35 -17.24 -24.34
C CYS A 256 0.86 -17.09 -24.65
N GLY A 257 0.46 -17.48 -25.86
CA GLY A 257 -0.93 -17.45 -26.32
C GLY A 257 -1.45 -16.03 -26.60
N GLU A 258 -2.65 -15.98 -27.17
CA GLU A 258 -3.31 -14.73 -27.57
C GLU A 258 -4.06 -14.10 -26.41
N ALA A 259 -4.07 -12.78 -26.39
CA ALA A 259 -4.71 -12.04 -25.34
C ALA A 259 -6.23 -12.07 -25.42
N ASP A 260 -6.84 -12.36 -24.28
CA ASP A 260 -8.28 -12.23 -24.10
C ASP A 260 -8.59 -10.83 -23.58
N VAL A 261 -9.33 -10.05 -24.37
CA VAL A 261 -9.86 -8.75 -23.96
C VAL A 261 -11.06 -8.99 -23.05
N ILE A 262 -11.08 -8.32 -21.90
CA ILE A 262 -12.20 -8.37 -20.95
C ILE A 262 -13.41 -7.74 -21.62
N ASP A 263 -14.58 -8.32 -21.42
CA ASP A 263 -15.82 -7.69 -21.86
C ASP A 263 -15.96 -6.31 -21.16
N PRO A 264 -16.16 -5.20 -21.88
CA PRO A 264 -16.37 -3.89 -21.27
C PRO A 264 -17.49 -3.85 -20.24
N ASP A 265 -18.46 -4.77 -20.34
CA ASP A 265 -19.58 -4.91 -19.41
C ASP A 265 -19.29 -5.88 -18.24
N ASP A 266 -18.08 -6.43 -18.13
CA ASP A 266 -17.73 -7.36 -17.05
C ASP A 266 -17.72 -6.62 -15.69
N PRO A 267 -18.53 -7.06 -14.71
CA PRO A 267 -18.61 -6.41 -13.39
C PRO A 267 -17.27 -6.37 -12.65
N ILE A 268 -16.30 -7.22 -13.03
CA ILE A 268 -14.96 -7.19 -12.45
C ILE A 268 -14.24 -5.87 -12.74
N LEU A 269 -14.53 -5.19 -13.86
CA LEU A 269 -13.92 -3.92 -14.22
C LEU A 269 -14.28 -2.82 -13.21
N ALA A 270 -15.47 -2.87 -12.60
CA ALA A 270 -15.87 -1.96 -11.53
C ALA A 270 -15.08 -2.15 -10.22
N THR A 271 -14.42 -3.30 -10.05
CA THR A 271 -13.58 -3.60 -8.88
C THR A 271 -12.12 -3.25 -9.06
N ILE A 272 -11.70 -3.00 -10.31
CA ILE A 272 -10.33 -2.62 -10.66
C ILE A 272 -10.30 -1.09 -10.69
N ASP A 273 -9.50 -0.46 -9.83
CA ASP A 273 -9.26 0.98 -9.93
C ASP A 273 -8.44 1.26 -11.20
N LEU A 274 -9.12 1.64 -12.28
CA LEU A 274 -8.53 1.82 -13.60
C LEU A 274 -7.71 3.10 -13.76
N GLY A 275 -7.56 3.88 -12.67
CA GLY A 275 -6.72 5.07 -12.64
C GLY A 275 -7.11 6.07 -13.73
N THR A 276 -8.41 6.38 -13.85
CA THR A 276 -8.88 7.39 -14.80
C THR A 276 -8.50 8.78 -14.29
N ASP A 277 -7.24 9.15 -14.50
CA ASP A 277 -6.79 10.55 -14.55
C ASP A 277 -7.34 11.21 -15.82
N THR A 278 -8.66 11.38 -15.90
CA THR A 278 -9.26 12.34 -16.83
C THR A 278 -9.24 13.71 -16.17
N ASN A 279 -8.05 14.32 -16.13
CA ASN A 279 -7.91 15.76 -16.09
C ASN A 279 -8.45 16.31 -17.42
N GLY A 280 -9.73 16.69 -17.44
CA GLY A 280 -10.37 17.23 -18.63
C GLY A 280 -11.87 17.41 -18.45
N SER A 281 -12.24 18.35 -17.59
CA SER A 281 -13.46 19.19 -17.68
C SER A 281 -14.73 18.58 -18.29
N ASP A 282 -15.68 18.20 -17.42
CA ASP A 282 -17.08 18.60 -17.62
C ASP A 282 -17.82 18.66 -16.26
N PRO A 283 -18.33 19.84 -15.84
CA PRO A 283 -19.15 19.95 -14.65
C PRO A 283 -20.61 19.71 -15.02
N GLY A 284 -21.08 18.49 -14.81
CA GLY A 284 -22.49 18.18 -14.71
C GLY A 284 -22.94 17.05 -15.62
N ASP A 285 -22.90 15.83 -15.10
CA ASP A 285 -24.07 14.98 -15.24
C ASP A 285 -24.11 13.99 -14.07
N ASP A 286 -25.06 14.23 -13.15
CA ASP A 286 -25.56 13.23 -12.23
C ASP A 286 -26.30 12.18 -13.07
N GLN A 287 -25.61 11.10 -13.46
CA GLN A 287 -26.30 9.89 -13.89
C GLN A 287 -26.02 8.75 -12.91
N ASN A 288 -27.13 8.29 -12.34
CA ASN A 288 -27.27 7.15 -11.45
C ASN A 288 -26.52 5.92 -11.96
N ASP A 289 -25.40 5.59 -11.34
CA ASP A 289 -24.85 4.24 -11.35
C ASP A 289 -25.73 3.34 -10.46
N ASP A 290 -26.76 2.77 -11.08
CA ASP A 290 -27.83 1.99 -10.45
C ASP A 290 -27.44 0.52 -10.19
N ASN A 291 -26.13 0.24 -10.03
CA ASN A 291 -25.62 -1.10 -9.67
C ASN A 291 -24.87 -1.13 -8.34
N ASP A 292 -24.88 -0.02 -7.59
CA ASP A 292 -24.41 0.01 -6.20
C ASP A 292 -25.41 -0.71 -5.28
N THR A 293 -25.20 -2.02 -5.10
CA THR A 293 -26.01 -2.86 -4.20
C THR A 293 -25.78 -2.57 -2.71
N SER A 294 -24.94 -1.58 -2.36
CA SER A 294 -24.72 -1.20 -0.97
C SER A 294 -25.91 -0.46 -0.37
N GLU A 295 -26.14 -0.70 0.91
CA GLU A 295 -27.12 0.06 1.69
C GLU A 295 -26.58 1.48 1.94
N LYS A 296 -27.32 2.50 1.54
CA LYS A 296 -26.90 3.91 1.71
C LYS A 296 -27.42 4.50 3.02
N ILE A 297 -26.53 5.18 3.73
CA ILE A 297 -26.83 5.97 4.93
C ILE A 297 -26.33 7.39 4.69
N TYR A 298 -27.09 8.41 5.07
CA TYR A 298 -26.74 9.81 4.85
C TYR A 298 -26.52 10.54 6.17
N ILE A 299 -25.50 11.40 6.21
CA ILE A 299 -25.23 12.35 7.29
C ILE A 299 -25.30 13.76 6.71
N ALA A 300 -25.91 14.70 7.43
CA ALA A 300 -25.92 16.11 7.09
C ALA A 300 -25.86 17.00 8.34
N THR A 301 -25.28 18.20 8.22
CA THR A 301 -25.19 19.17 9.32
C THR A 301 -26.54 19.65 9.84
N ASN A 302 -27.59 19.57 9.02
CA ASN A 302 -28.98 19.86 9.37
C ASN A 302 -29.83 18.59 9.61
N GLY A 303 -29.18 17.42 9.75
CA GLY A 303 -29.85 16.16 10.04
C GLY A 303 -30.28 16.01 11.50
N SER A 304 -30.79 14.83 11.85
CA SER A 304 -31.11 14.43 13.22
C SER A 304 -30.79 12.96 13.43
N ASP A 305 -30.21 12.60 14.56
CA ASP A 305 -29.92 11.18 14.90
C ASP A 305 -31.19 10.36 15.20
N THR A 306 -32.34 11.01 15.30
CA THR A 306 -33.66 10.36 15.35
C THR A 306 -34.22 10.02 13.97
N ASN A 307 -33.61 10.52 12.88
CA ASN A 307 -34.05 10.24 11.53
C ASN A 307 -33.74 8.78 11.13
N SER A 308 -34.17 8.37 9.94
CA SER A 308 -33.91 7.04 9.39
C SER A 308 -32.54 6.91 8.69
N GLY A 309 -31.81 8.00 8.49
CA GLY A 309 -30.53 7.99 7.76
C GLY A 309 -30.68 7.94 6.24
N THR A 310 -31.84 8.29 5.69
CA THR A 310 -32.08 8.41 4.24
C THR A 310 -31.63 9.77 3.72
N SER A 311 -31.51 9.95 2.40
CA SER A 311 -31.09 11.24 1.83
C SER A 311 -32.02 12.40 2.21
N SER A 312 -33.34 12.14 2.29
CA SER A 312 -34.37 13.11 2.70
C SER A 312 -34.50 13.26 4.22
N SER A 313 -33.93 12.35 5.00
CA SER A 313 -33.94 12.38 6.47
C SER A 313 -32.61 11.84 7.00
N PRO A 314 -31.51 12.60 6.82
CA PRO A 314 -30.18 12.16 7.17
C PRO A 314 -29.95 12.20 8.69
N PHE A 315 -28.98 11.40 9.16
CA PHE A 315 -28.47 11.51 10.52
C PHE A 315 -27.71 12.83 10.73
N ALA A 316 -27.61 13.29 11.98
CA ALA A 316 -26.81 14.46 12.32
C ALA A 316 -25.34 14.07 12.52
N THR A 317 -25.08 12.90 13.11
CA THR A 317 -23.75 12.51 13.57
C THR A 317 -23.16 11.30 12.85
N MET A 318 -21.83 11.31 12.75
CA MET A 318 -21.06 10.16 12.26
C MET A 318 -21.18 8.95 13.21
N GLN A 319 -21.22 9.17 14.51
CA GLN A 319 -21.37 8.09 15.50
C GLN A 319 -22.66 7.29 15.28
N LYS A 320 -23.78 7.98 15.03
CA LYS A 320 -25.06 7.33 14.76
C LYS A 320 -25.03 6.53 13.45
N ALA A 321 -24.48 7.12 12.39
CA ALA A 321 -24.35 6.45 11.10
C ALA A 321 -23.47 5.19 11.17
N LEU A 322 -22.32 5.26 11.86
CA LEU A 322 -21.44 4.10 12.09
C LEU A 322 -22.16 2.97 12.84
N THR A 323 -22.94 3.34 13.86
CA THR A 323 -23.73 2.37 14.64
C THR A 323 -24.76 1.65 13.76
N GLU A 324 -25.49 2.39 12.93
CA GLU A 324 -26.49 1.81 12.03
C GLU A 324 -25.86 0.98 10.91
N ALA A 325 -24.76 1.48 10.32
CA ALA A 325 -23.98 0.76 9.33
C ALA A 325 -23.50 -0.59 9.87
N HIS A 326 -23.00 -0.59 11.11
CA HIS A 326 -22.54 -1.82 11.75
C HIS A 326 -23.64 -2.87 11.90
N VAL A 327 -24.84 -2.46 12.31
CA VAL A 327 -26.01 -3.36 12.41
C VAL A 327 -26.36 -3.98 11.05
N LYS A 328 -26.29 -3.20 9.96
CA LYS A 328 -26.51 -3.71 8.60
C LYS A 328 -25.40 -4.66 8.16
N ARG A 329 -24.14 -4.36 8.47
CA ARG A 329 -22.97 -5.21 8.15
C ARG A 329 -23.00 -6.54 8.87
N LEU A 330 -23.44 -6.58 10.13
CA LEU A 330 -23.68 -7.83 10.86
C LEU A 330 -24.72 -8.74 10.20
N ARG A 331 -25.58 -8.20 9.32
CA ARG A 331 -26.55 -8.94 8.50
C ARG A 331 -26.02 -9.30 7.11
N GLY A 332 -24.71 -9.15 6.88
CA GLY A 332 -24.06 -9.49 5.61
C GLY A 332 -24.23 -8.44 4.51
N LYS A 333 -24.59 -7.19 4.84
CA LYS A 333 -24.76 -6.10 3.86
C LYS A 333 -23.53 -5.20 3.80
N SER A 334 -23.06 -4.90 2.59
CA SER A 334 -22.15 -3.78 2.34
C SER A 334 -22.89 -2.46 2.55
N VAL A 335 -22.22 -1.46 3.12
CA VAL A 335 -22.85 -0.18 3.47
C VAL A 335 -22.01 0.98 2.97
N LYS A 336 -22.66 2.01 2.43
CA LYS A 336 -22.07 3.29 2.08
C LYS A 336 -22.68 4.40 2.94
N ILE A 337 -21.85 5.09 3.73
CA ILE A 337 -22.22 6.31 4.44
C ILE A 337 -21.82 7.51 3.56
N ILE A 338 -22.80 8.28 3.12
CA ILE A 338 -22.62 9.50 2.33
C ILE A 338 -22.69 10.71 3.27
N VAL A 339 -21.61 11.48 3.33
CA VAL A 339 -21.51 12.67 4.16
C VAL A 339 -21.76 13.90 3.29
N LYS A 340 -22.90 14.57 3.51
CA LYS A 340 -23.24 15.79 2.76
C LYS A 340 -22.26 16.92 3.04
N ASN A 341 -22.21 17.88 2.12
CA ASN A 341 -21.36 19.06 2.23
C ASN A 341 -21.64 19.83 3.53
N GLY A 342 -20.58 20.28 4.20
CA GLY A 342 -20.70 21.03 5.44
C GLY A 342 -19.53 20.83 6.39
N THR A 343 -19.61 21.54 7.51
CA THR A 343 -18.61 21.50 8.58
C THR A 343 -19.14 20.72 9.77
N TYR A 344 -18.39 19.70 10.19
CA TYR A 344 -18.75 18.76 11.24
C TYR A 344 -17.76 18.86 12.41
N ARG A 345 -18.15 19.54 13.48
CA ARG A 345 -17.38 19.60 14.74
C ARG A 345 -17.74 18.42 15.65
N GLN A 346 -17.38 17.22 15.21
CA GLN A 346 -17.75 15.98 15.88
C GLN A 346 -16.59 14.98 15.93
N GLU A 347 -16.70 14.04 16.86
CA GLU A 347 -15.86 12.85 16.93
C GLU A 347 -16.73 11.60 16.83
N ALA A 348 -16.18 10.53 16.26
CA ALA A 348 -16.82 9.23 16.21
C ALA A 348 -15.81 8.17 16.65
N ASN A 349 -16.08 7.55 17.80
CA ASN A 349 -15.27 6.47 18.36
C ASN A 349 -16.12 5.20 18.37
N PHE A 350 -15.91 4.35 17.38
CA PHE A 350 -16.69 3.15 17.18
C PHE A 350 -15.88 1.89 17.51
N ASN A 351 -16.41 1.09 18.44
CA ASN A 351 -15.88 -0.21 18.77
C ASN A 351 -16.88 -1.28 18.31
N GLY A 352 -16.69 -1.78 17.09
CA GLY A 352 -17.57 -2.78 16.50
C GLY A 352 -17.45 -4.15 17.16
N THR A 353 -18.38 -5.03 16.82
CA THR A 353 -18.41 -6.45 17.20
C THR A 353 -18.50 -7.31 15.95
N GLY A 354 -17.95 -8.53 15.96
CA GLY A 354 -17.97 -9.43 14.79
C GLY A 354 -16.57 -9.86 14.35
N SER A 355 -16.50 -10.77 13.36
CA SER A 355 -15.23 -11.25 12.82
C SER A 355 -14.55 -10.20 11.93
N ALA A 356 -13.26 -10.38 11.63
CA ALA A 356 -12.52 -9.51 10.70
C ALA A 356 -13.04 -9.54 9.25
N ALA A 357 -14.04 -10.38 8.95
CA ALA A 357 -14.59 -10.60 7.60
C ALA A 357 -15.95 -9.91 7.38
N LEU A 358 -16.22 -8.79 8.05
CA LEU A 358 -17.44 -8.03 7.80
C LEU A 358 -17.48 -7.49 6.35
N PRO A 359 -18.66 -7.42 5.72
CA PRO A 359 -18.83 -6.77 4.42
C PRO A 359 -18.27 -5.34 4.44
N PRO A 360 -17.82 -4.77 3.30
CA PRO A 360 -17.23 -3.44 3.25
C PRO A 360 -18.11 -2.33 3.85
N LEU A 361 -17.47 -1.36 4.51
CA LEU A 361 -18.03 -0.06 4.84
C LEU A 361 -17.27 1.02 4.09
N LEU A 362 -17.97 1.79 3.26
CA LEU A 362 -17.43 2.97 2.61
C LEU A 362 -18.02 4.22 3.27
N ILE A 363 -17.18 5.17 3.69
CA ILE A 363 -17.59 6.47 4.20
C ILE A 363 -17.09 7.50 3.19
N GLU A 364 -17.98 8.20 2.50
CA GLU A 364 -17.63 9.03 1.35
C GLU A 364 -18.24 10.43 1.47
N ALA A 365 -17.47 11.47 1.17
CA ALA A 365 -18.03 12.81 0.98
C ALA A 365 -18.92 12.84 -0.28
N GLU A 366 -20.11 13.42 -0.17
CA GLU A 366 -21.01 13.64 -1.32
C GLU A 366 -20.34 14.45 -2.42
N THR A 367 -19.61 15.50 -2.05
CA THR A 367 -18.69 16.20 -2.93
C THR A 367 -17.29 16.18 -2.34
N ARG A 368 -16.30 15.76 -3.14
CA ARG A 368 -14.90 15.63 -2.74
C ARG A 368 -14.42 16.87 -1.96
N HIS A 369 -13.92 16.63 -0.77
CA HIS A 369 -13.36 17.58 0.19
C HIS A 369 -14.31 18.69 0.69
N GLN A 370 -15.62 18.59 0.44
CA GLN A 370 -16.62 19.55 0.93
C GLN A 370 -17.28 19.12 2.26
N ALA A 371 -17.07 17.88 2.70
CA ALA A 371 -17.35 17.44 4.06
C ALA A 371 -16.10 17.64 4.94
N ILE A 372 -16.13 18.67 5.78
CA ILE A 372 -15.00 19.12 6.59
C ILE A 372 -15.22 18.72 8.04
N PHE A 373 -14.43 17.79 8.56
CA PHE A 373 -14.42 17.48 10.00
C PHE A 373 -13.39 18.32 10.72
N ILE A 374 -13.80 18.90 11.85
CA ILE A 374 -12.96 19.78 12.65
C ILE A 374 -12.79 19.21 14.05
N GLY A 375 -11.54 18.93 14.41
CA GLY A 375 -11.13 18.44 15.73
C GLY A 375 -10.91 19.55 16.76
N SER A 376 -10.78 20.80 16.32
CA SER A 376 -10.45 21.95 17.16
C SER A 376 -11.67 22.74 17.64
N GLU A 377 -11.46 23.53 18.69
CA GLU A 377 -12.40 24.56 19.15
C GLU A 377 -11.69 25.89 19.38
N PRO A 378 -12.38 27.03 19.20
CA PRO A 378 -11.85 28.34 19.54
C PRO A 378 -11.40 28.39 21.00
N ILE A 379 -10.24 29.01 21.23
CA ILE A 379 -9.80 29.31 22.60
C ILE A 379 -10.61 30.51 23.11
N THR A 380 -11.22 30.37 24.29
CA THR A 380 -12.06 31.43 24.89
C THR A 380 -11.27 32.31 25.85
N GLU A 381 -10.13 31.84 26.33
CA GLU A 381 -9.23 32.58 27.22
C GLU A 381 -8.01 33.05 26.44
N ASN A 382 -7.62 34.32 26.62
CA ASN A 382 -6.38 34.84 26.03
C ASN A 382 -5.19 34.14 26.70
N PRO A 383 -4.35 33.39 25.94
CA PRO A 383 -3.21 32.67 26.50
C PRO A 383 -2.00 33.59 26.77
N ASN A 384 -2.20 34.91 26.73
CA ASN A 384 -1.20 35.94 26.96
C ASN A 384 -0.01 35.82 25.98
N TRP A 385 -0.30 35.85 24.68
CA TRP A 385 0.71 35.80 23.63
C TRP A 385 1.73 36.94 23.76
N GLN A 386 2.99 36.60 24.01
CA GLN A 386 4.10 37.54 24.12
C GLN A 386 4.95 37.50 22.85
N SER A 387 5.04 38.64 22.15
CA SER A 387 5.97 38.78 21.03
C SER A 387 7.41 38.66 21.52
N GLN A 388 8.16 37.71 20.98
CA GLN A 388 9.59 37.52 21.29
C GLN A 388 10.47 38.32 20.33
N THR A 389 10.06 38.36 19.06
CA THR A 389 10.65 39.11 17.95
C THR A 389 9.57 39.24 16.87
N PRO A 390 9.67 40.14 15.88
CA PRO A 390 8.66 40.23 14.81
C PRO A 390 8.37 38.86 14.18
N GLY A 391 7.10 38.46 14.15
CA GLY A 391 6.65 37.19 13.58
C GLY A 391 6.75 35.96 14.49
N LEU A 392 7.23 36.10 15.74
CA LEU A 392 7.31 34.99 16.70
C LEU A 392 6.66 35.36 18.03
N TYR A 393 5.70 34.54 18.44
CA TYR A 393 4.94 34.69 19.69
C TYR A 393 5.13 33.48 20.58
N MET A 394 5.00 33.68 21.88
CA MET A 394 5.04 32.61 22.88
C MET A 394 3.88 32.76 23.86
N SER A 395 3.25 31.65 24.24
CA SER A 395 2.37 31.59 25.41
C SER A 395 3.17 31.14 26.64
N ASN A 396 2.71 31.46 27.84
CA ASN A 396 3.26 30.93 29.08
C ASN A 396 2.53 29.66 29.58
N LYS A 397 1.71 29.04 28.71
CA LYS A 397 0.91 27.85 28.99
C LYS A 397 0.87 26.92 27.77
N GLY A 398 1.10 25.63 27.98
CA GLY A 398 0.93 24.59 26.96
C GLY A 398 -0.52 24.10 26.85
N THR A 399 -1.39 24.42 27.81
CA THR A 399 -2.83 24.10 27.72
C THR A 399 -3.61 25.36 27.38
N LEU A 400 -4.12 25.44 26.15
CA LEU A 400 -4.88 26.58 25.63
C LEU A 400 -6.40 26.40 25.73
N HIS A 401 -6.86 25.16 25.96
CA HIS A 401 -8.28 24.83 26.14
C HIS A 401 -8.44 23.73 27.20
N PRO A 402 -9.49 23.75 28.06
CA PRO A 402 -9.67 22.75 29.13
C PRO A 402 -9.75 21.31 28.63
N ASN A 403 -10.35 21.11 27.45
CA ASN A 403 -10.48 19.80 26.80
C ASN A 403 -9.41 19.57 25.73
N GLN A 404 -8.27 20.28 25.78
CA GLN A 404 -7.22 20.15 24.77
C GLN A 404 -6.78 18.68 24.64
N LYS A 405 -6.64 18.25 23.38
CA LYS A 405 -6.15 16.91 23.01
C LYS A 405 -4.86 17.03 22.21
N PRO A 406 -3.92 16.08 22.36
CA PRO A 406 -3.96 14.98 23.32
C PRO A 406 -3.67 15.49 24.73
N ILE A 407 -4.12 14.73 25.74
CA ILE A 407 -3.82 15.03 27.14
C ILE A 407 -2.39 14.61 27.40
N PHE A 408 -1.53 15.55 27.77
CA PHE A 408 -0.13 15.27 28.07
C PHE A 408 0.09 15.04 29.56
N ASP A 409 0.72 13.92 29.89
CA ASP A 409 1.37 13.71 31.17
C ASP A 409 2.87 14.06 31.06
N ALA A 410 3.27 15.15 31.70
CA ALA A 410 4.65 15.62 31.68
C ALA A 410 5.65 14.63 32.28
N ALA A 411 5.20 13.66 33.09
CA ALA A 411 6.06 12.63 33.69
C ALA A 411 6.37 11.45 32.74
N ASN A 412 5.61 11.27 31.67
CA ASN A 412 5.67 10.10 30.77
C ASN A 412 6.06 10.44 29.32
N TYR A 413 6.79 11.55 29.11
CA TYR A 413 7.28 11.98 27.79
C TYR A 413 8.48 11.13 27.33
N GLY A 414 8.25 9.83 27.11
CA GLY A 414 9.31 8.83 26.93
C GLY A 414 9.67 8.51 25.47
N ASN A 415 8.75 8.69 24.52
CA ASN A 415 9.03 8.45 23.10
C ASN A 415 8.46 9.57 22.19
N PRO A 416 9.31 10.47 21.67
CA PRO A 416 8.90 11.52 20.76
C PRO A 416 8.44 11.01 19.39
N MET A 417 8.62 9.73 19.04
CA MET A 417 8.12 9.17 17.76
C MET A 417 6.64 8.75 17.78
N ASP A 418 6.10 8.43 18.96
CA ASP A 418 4.73 7.93 19.13
C ASP A 418 3.78 8.98 19.71
N THR A 419 4.27 10.21 19.92
CA THR A 419 3.51 11.26 20.61
C THR A 419 2.78 12.13 19.60
N SER A 420 1.45 12.17 19.66
CA SER A 420 0.70 13.25 19.01
C SER A 420 0.79 14.53 19.82
N VAL A 421 0.79 15.69 19.19
CA VAL A 421 0.76 17.04 19.81
C VAL A 421 -0.55 17.75 19.48
N PRO A 422 -0.97 18.77 20.24
CA PRO A 422 -2.20 19.47 19.99
C PRO A 422 -2.10 20.29 18.71
N ALA A 423 -3.08 20.14 17.82
CA ALA A 423 -3.22 20.94 16.61
C ALA A 423 -3.49 22.40 16.98
N LEU A 424 -2.86 23.34 16.27
CA LEU A 424 -3.12 24.77 16.41
C LEU A 424 -3.61 25.34 15.07
N VAL A 425 -4.75 26.03 15.09
CA VAL A 425 -5.35 26.69 13.93
C VAL A 425 -5.41 28.19 14.18
N VAL A 426 -5.00 29.00 13.21
CA VAL A 426 -5.01 30.46 13.29
C VAL A 426 -5.75 31.02 12.08
N ASN A 427 -6.84 31.75 12.30
CA ASN A 427 -7.73 32.29 11.25
C ASN A 427 -8.17 31.25 10.22
N GLY A 428 -8.40 30.02 10.68
CA GLY A 428 -8.78 28.92 9.81
C GLY A 428 -7.61 28.22 9.11
N THR A 429 -6.37 28.66 9.28
CA THR A 429 -5.18 27.97 8.78
C THR A 429 -4.62 27.04 9.85
N GLN A 430 -4.54 25.74 9.56
CA GLN A 430 -3.82 24.81 10.43
C GLN A 430 -2.33 25.09 10.35
N LEU A 431 -1.71 25.24 11.52
CA LEU A 431 -0.26 25.42 11.61
C LEU A 431 0.43 24.05 11.63
N LYS A 432 1.66 24.01 11.12
CA LYS A 432 2.53 22.83 11.13
C LYS A 432 3.30 22.74 12.44
N HIS A 433 3.24 21.60 13.12
CA HIS A 433 4.16 21.34 14.23
C HIS A 433 5.61 21.22 13.72
N GLN A 434 6.57 21.71 14.50
CA GLN A 434 8.00 21.58 14.25
C GLN A 434 8.71 21.07 15.50
N GLN A 435 9.60 20.10 15.35
CA GLN A 435 10.54 19.72 16.40
C GLN A 435 11.93 20.27 16.10
N GLY A 436 12.28 21.35 16.79
CA GLY A 436 13.57 22.02 16.63
C GLY A 436 13.65 22.94 15.42
N GLY A 437 14.85 23.44 15.14
CA GLY A 437 15.08 24.47 14.13
C GLY A 437 14.67 25.87 14.57
N ASP A 438 14.95 26.85 13.71
CA ASP A 438 14.59 28.25 13.97
C ASP A 438 13.18 28.55 13.46
N LEU A 439 12.20 28.49 14.36
CA LEU A 439 10.78 28.73 14.06
C LEU A 439 10.52 30.10 13.40
N ARG A 440 11.42 31.08 13.55
CA ARG A 440 11.30 32.42 12.92
C ARG A 440 11.29 32.32 11.39
N ASN A 441 11.94 31.30 10.82
CA ASN A 441 12.08 31.14 9.37
C ASN A 441 10.99 30.23 8.76
N ILE A 442 10.07 29.71 9.57
CA ILE A 442 9.04 28.77 9.15
C ILE A 442 7.67 29.41 9.42
N PRO A 443 7.09 30.14 8.45
CA PRO A 443 5.77 30.73 8.61
C PRO A 443 4.70 29.64 8.75
N ASN A 444 3.62 29.95 9.46
CA ASN A 444 2.51 29.03 9.73
C ASN A 444 2.93 27.76 10.45
N ALA A 445 3.80 27.89 11.45
CA ALA A 445 4.32 26.77 12.23
C ALA A 445 4.31 27.07 13.73
N TYR A 446 4.35 26.01 14.53
CA TYR A 446 4.46 26.09 15.97
C TYR A 446 5.36 25.00 16.55
N MET A 447 5.92 25.28 17.71
CA MET A 447 6.54 24.30 18.59
C MET A 447 5.69 24.17 19.84
N TYR A 448 5.53 22.95 20.33
CA TYR A 448 4.74 22.64 21.51
C TYR A 448 5.58 21.97 22.59
N SER A 449 5.36 22.39 23.84
CA SER A 449 5.67 21.59 25.02
C SER A 449 4.49 21.66 26.00
N PRO A 450 4.41 20.75 26.99
CA PRO A 450 3.38 20.83 28.02
C PRO A 450 3.36 22.17 28.78
N GLN A 451 4.45 22.94 28.74
CA GLN A 451 4.57 24.22 29.42
C GLN A 451 4.23 25.43 28.52
N LEU A 452 4.41 25.34 27.20
CA LEU A 452 4.23 26.50 26.32
C LEU A 452 3.95 26.14 24.85
N PHE A 453 3.44 27.13 24.12
CA PHE A 453 3.48 27.19 22.66
C PHE A 453 4.43 28.29 22.21
N MET A 454 5.29 28.00 21.23
CA MET A 454 5.95 29.02 20.40
C MET A 454 5.31 28.97 19.02
N VAL A 455 4.92 30.11 18.48
CA VAL A 455 4.10 30.17 17.28
C VAL A 455 4.65 31.23 16.33
N ASN A 456 4.88 30.83 15.08
CA ASN A 456 5.06 31.72 13.96
C ASN A 456 3.77 31.69 13.11
N PRO A 457 2.84 32.63 13.30
CA PRO A 457 1.56 32.66 12.59
C PRO A 457 1.67 33.16 11.14
N GLY A 458 2.90 33.29 10.60
CA GLY A 458 3.13 33.90 9.30
C GLY A 458 2.75 35.38 9.29
N ALA A 459 1.85 35.77 8.37
CA ALA A 459 1.40 37.16 8.26
C ALA A 459 0.33 37.56 9.30
N ALA A 460 -0.24 36.59 10.03
CA ALA A 460 -1.29 36.88 11.00
C ALA A 460 -0.73 37.42 12.33
N SER A 461 -1.52 38.23 13.04
CA SER A 461 -1.22 38.65 14.41
C SER A 461 -2.04 37.84 15.40
N LEU A 462 -1.40 37.18 16.37
CA LEU A 462 -2.11 36.36 17.36
C LEU A 462 -2.95 37.17 18.35
N SER A 463 -2.72 38.48 18.48
CA SER A 463 -3.51 39.33 19.36
C SER A 463 -4.94 39.58 18.86
N SER A 464 -5.16 39.43 17.54
CA SER A 464 -6.47 39.62 16.90
C SER A 464 -6.95 38.41 16.11
N ALA A 465 -6.16 37.34 16.04
CA ALA A 465 -6.52 36.14 15.31
C ALA A 465 -7.54 35.29 16.08
N MET A 466 -8.42 34.62 15.33
CA MET A 466 -9.18 33.50 15.86
C MET A 466 -8.23 32.30 15.97
N VAL A 467 -7.93 31.90 17.21
CA VAL A 467 -7.08 30.74 17.48
C VAL A 467 -7.96 29.59 17.93
N GLU A 468 -7.78 28.42 17.33
CA GLU A 468 -8.41 27.17 17.74
C GLU A 468 -7.34 26.15 18.11
N VAL A 469 -7.63 25.27 19.07
CA VAL A 469 -6.75 24.16 19.45
C VAL A 469 -7.52 22.85 19.39
N SER A 470 -6.88 21.74 19.06
CA SER A 470 -7.52 20.41 19.05
C SER A 470 -8.12 20.06 20.41
N VAL A 471 -9.39 19.65 20.41
CA VAL A 471 -10.09 19.14 21.60
C VAL A 471 -10.69 17.74 21.40
N ARG A 472 -10.52 17.20 20.20
CA ARG A 472 -10.94 15.85 19.79
C ARG A 472 -9.72 15.09 19.30
N GLU A 473 -9.69 13.79 19.51
CA GLU A 473 -8.59 12.95 19.03
C GLU A 473 -8.82 12.49 17.59
N ASN A 474 -10.05 12.12 17.24
CA ASN A 474 -10.38 11.53 15.95
C ASN A 474 -11.68 12.11 15.38
N ALA A 475 -11.71 12.30 14.06
CA ALA A 475 -12.97 12.41 13.32
C ALA A 475 -13.66 11.04 13.30
N ILE A 476 -12.89 9.99 13.00
CA ILE A 476 -13.36 8.61 12.90
C ILE A 476 -12.30 7.67 13.47
N LYS A 477 -12.67 6.91 14.49
CA LYS A 477 -11.87 5.82 15.05
C LYS A 477 -12.66 4.53 15.04
N ILE A 478 -12.10 3.47 14.46
CA ILE A 478 -12.69 2.14 14.43
C ILE A 478 -11.72 1.13 15.05
N THR A 479 -12.01 0.67 16.26
CA THR A 479 -11.12 -0.31 16.93
C THR A 479 -11.38 -1.75 16.51
N ASN A 480 -12.64 -2.08 16.23
CA ASN A 480 -13.06 -3.42 15.81
C ASN A 480 -14.15 -3.31 14.72
N GLY A 481 -14.22 -4.32 13.84
CA GLY A 481 -15.16 -4.35 12.71
C GLY A 481 -14.60 -3.80 11.40
N GLY A 482 -13.31 -4.07 11.11
CA GLY A 482 -12.50 -3.56 9.97
C GLY A 482 -13.09 -3.76 8.57
N ASN A 483 -12.28 -3.59 7.51
CA ASN A 483 -12.77 -3.41 6.12
C ASN A 483 -13.60 -2.13 5.97
N VAL A 484 -13.00 -1.01 6.40
CA VAL A 484 -13.61 0.33 6.35
C VAL A 484 -12.71 1.28 5.58
N THR A 485 -13.28 1.90 4.55
CA THR A 485 -12.63 2.90 3.71
C THR A 485 -13.28 4.26 3.94
N VAL A 486 -12.46 5.29 4.12
CA VAL A 486 -12.89 6.69 4.19
C VAL A 486 -12.39 7.40 2.94
N LYS A 487 -13.30 8.00 2.18
CA LYS A 487 -13.01 8.59 0.87
C LYS A 487 -13.43 10.06 0.80
N GLY A 488 -12.54 10.91 0.29
CA GLY A 488 -12.87 12.28 -0.09
C GLY A 488 -13.19 13.24 1.07
N LEU A 489 -12.98 12.87 2.34
CA LEU A 489 -13.20 13.78 3.47
C LEU A 489 -12.08 14.82 3.57
N ARG A 490 -12.40 15.99 4.15
CA ARG A 490 -11.40 16.97 4.60
C ARG A 490 -11.34 16.98 6.12
N LEU A 491 -10.14 16.98 6.67
CA LEU A 491 -9.85 16.88 8.11
C LEU A 491 -8.98 18.05 8.53
N LYS A 492 -9.29 18.65 9.69
CA LYS A 492 -8.56 19.81 10.21
C LYS A 492 -8.63 19.86 11.73
N GLY A 493 -7.58 20.35 12.38
CA GLY A 493 -7.61 20.62 13.82
C GLY A 493 -7.60 19.35 14.69
N PHE A 494 -7.10 18.23 14.17
CA PHE A 494 -6.88 16.99 14.93
C PHE A 494 -5.41 16.87 15.37
N PRO A 495 -5.10 16.23 16.50
CA PRO A 495 -3.74 16.03 16.97
C PRO A 495 -2.79 15.56 15.85
N GLN A 496 -1.64 16.21 15.75
CA GLN A 496 -0.64 15.91 14.72
C GLN A 496 0.48 15.08 15.32
N ALA A 497 1.14 14.25 14.53
CA ALA A 497 2.36 13.59 14.99
C ALA A 497 3.42 14.64 15.38
N SER A 498 4.09 14.44 16.52
CA SER A 498 5.22 15.25 16.97
C SER A 498 6.34 15.29 15.92
N ILE A 499 6.62 14.14 15.29
CA ILE A 499 7.57 13.96 14.20
C ILE A 499 6.75 13.50 12.98
N PRO A 500 6.80 14.21 11.84
CA PRO A 500 6.17 13.74 10.61
C PRO A 500 6.74 12.36 10.26
N GLN A 501 5.95 11.29 10.37
CA GLN A 501 6.41 9.95 9.98
C GLN A 501 6.53 9.85 8.45
N LEU A 502 7.52 9.09 7.99
CA LEU A 502 7.92 8.95 6.58
C LEU A 502 7.05 7.98 5.77
N ASN A 503 6.00 7.42 6.36
CA ASN A 503 5.10 6.45 5.72
C ASN A 503 3.70 7.04 5.49
N GLU A 504 3.17 6.81 4.29
CA GLU A 504 1.77 7.03 3.98
C GLU A 504 0.87 6.16 4.89
N GLN A 505 -0.29 6.67 5.29
CA GLN A 505 -1.44 5.98 5.92
C GLN A 505 -1.65 6.05 7.45
N GLN A 506 -1.20 7.10 8.14
CA GLN A 506 -1.96 7.58 9.31
C GLN A 506 -2.33 9.05 9.13
N MET A 507 -3.49 9.28 8.51
CA MET A 507 -4.03 10.62 8.37
C MET A 507 -4.54 11.11 9.73
N PRO A 508 -4.06 12.27 10.24
CA PRO A 508 -4.51 12.76 11.53
C PRO A 508 -6.04 12.89 11.60
N GLY A 509 -6.61 12.37 12.68
CA GLY A 509 -8.06 12.30 12.87
C GLY A 509 -8.73 11.02 12.35
N LEU A 510 -7.99 10.12 11.69
CA LEU A 510 -8.49 8.81 11.27
C LEU A 510 -7.68 7.69 11.93
N ASP A 511 -8.37 6.74 12.57
CA ASP A 511 -7.77 5.58 13.22
C ASP A 511 -8.56 4.29 12.90
N GLY A 512 -7.85 3.23 12.54
CA GLY A 512 -8.44 1.92 12.20
C GLY A 512 -9.24 1.88 10.89
N VAL A 513 -8.93 2.75 9.93
CA VAL A 513 -9.59 2.84 8.61
C VAL A 513 -8.56 3.05 7.50
N THR A 514 -8.92 2.70 6.26
CA THR A 514 -8.13 3.04 5.07
C THR A 514 -8.59 4.39 4.51
N ALA A 515 -7.71 5.38 4.47
CA ALA A 515 -8.00 6.70 3.89
C ALA A 515 -7.68 6.71 2.39
N VAL A 516 -8.64 7.09 1.56
CA VAL A 516 -8.49 7.24 0.10
C VAL A 516 -8.86 8.67 -0.25
N ASP A 517 -7.97 9.40 -0.92
CA ASP A 517 -8.28 10.73 -1.45
C ASP A 517 -8.84 11.72 -0.40
N CYS A 518 -8.45 11.54 0.86
CA CYS A 518 -8.78 12.45 1.94
C CYS A 518 -7.73 13.56 2.01
N LYS A 519 -8.14 14.74 2.51
CA LYS A 519 -7.24 15.88 2.67
C LYS A 519 -7.10 16.24 4.13
N TYR A 520 -5.88 16.23 4.65
CA TYR A 520 -5.56 16.86 5.92
C TYR A 520 -5.04 18.28 5.66
N GLU A 521 -5.65 19.27 6.30
CA GLU A 521 -5.23 20.67 6.25
C GLU A 521 -4.55 21.08 7.54
#